data_AF-S4PCV5-F1
#
_entry.id   AF-S4PCV5-F1
#
_cell.length_a   1.000
_cell.length_b   1.000
_cell.length_c   1.000
_cell.angle_alpha   90.00
_cell.angle_beta   90.00
_cell.angle_gamma   90.00
#
_symmetry.space_group_name_H-M   'P 1'
#
loop_
_entity.id
_entity.type
_entity.pdbx_description
1 polymer ?
#
loop_
_entity_poly.entity_id
_entity_poly.type
_entity_poly.pdbx_seq_one_letter_code
_entity_poly.pdbx_strand_id
1 'polypeptide(L)'
;MMTALNRRPSNPTVVTLEPQPIEFTDCISNQHTAQRRRGHHQSQNSLKTDGGEGDRRDSLQRTLEARQSQWKRIMLLVVAITVHNIPEGLAVGVAFGAAASSSQASFQSARNLALGIGIQNFPEGLAVSLPLQSAGFSVWRSFWYGQLSGMVEPVFGVLGAVAVAAAQPALPYALAFAAGAMIYVVADDIIPEANASGNGKLATWGCIVGFMVMMCLDVGLG
;
A
#
# COMPACT_ATOMS: atom_id res chain seq x y z
N MET A 1 -6.52 -67.93 -30.30
CA MET A 1 -5.60 -67.92 -29.13
C MET A 1 -4.88 -66.58 -29.14
N MET A 2 -5.36 -65.65 -28.30
CA MET A 2 -4.79 -64.34 -28.04
C MET A 2 -3.71 -64.47 -26.95
N THR A 3 -2.51 -63.88 -27.13
CA THR A 3 -1.56 -63.59 -26.04
C THR A 3 -0.58 -62.50 -26.54
N ALA A 4 -0.90 -61.22 -26.29
CA ALA A 4 -0.36 -60.36 -25.22
C ALA A 4 0.86 -59.53 -25.65
N LEU A 5 0.61 -58.36 -26.25
CA LEU A 5 1.59 -57.28 -26.34
C LEU A 5 1.46 -56.40 -25.09
N ASN A 6 2.48 -56.48 -24.24
CA ASN A 6 2.69 -55.69 -23.04
C ASN A 6 2.96 -54.22 -23.38
N ARG A 7 1.92 -53.36 -23.39
CA ARG A 7 2.09 -51.90 -23.37
C ARG A 7 1.90 -51.39 -21.94
N ARG A 8 2.99 -50.98 -21.31
CA ARG A 8 2.96 -50.21 -20.06
C ARG A 8 2.27 -48.87 -20.34
N PRO A 9 1.30 -48.42 -19.53
CA PRO A 9 0.84 -47.04 -19.57
C PRO A 9 1.94 -46.15 -18.95
N SER A 10 2.47 -45.22 -19.74
CA SER A 10 3.27 -44.10 -19.21
C SER A 10 2.33 -43.19 -18.43
N ASN A 11 2.37 -43.31 -17.11
CA ASN A 11 1.66 -42.44 -16.18
C ASN A 11 2.10 -40.99 -16.44
N PRO A 12 1.19 -40.02 -16.68
CA PRO A 12 1.59 -38.63 -16.74
C PRO A 12 2.03 -38.24 -15.33
N THR A 13 3.31 -37.96 -15.17
CA THR A 13 3.87 -37.39 -13.94
C THR A 13 3.11 -36.10 -13.66
N VAL A 14 2.20 -36.13 -12.70
CA VAL A 14 1.61 -34.93 -12.10
C VAL A 14 2.76 -34.23 -11.42
N VAL A 15 3.29 -33.20 -12.08
CA VAL A 15 4.22 -32.24 -11.48
C VAL A 15 3.43 -31.57 -10.36
N THR A 16 3.63 -32.04 -9.14
CA THR A 16 3.26 -31.30 -7.93
C THR A 16 4.09 -30.02 -7.95
N LEU A 17 3.46 -28.94 -8.40
CA LEU A 17 3.97 -27.58 -8.22
C LEU A 17 3.95 -27.30 -6.72
N GLU A 18 5.07 -27.57 -6.06
CA GLU A 18 5.37 -27.01 -4.75
C GLU A 18 5.25 -25.47 -4.86
N PRO A 19 4.53 -24.79 -3.97
CA PRO A 19 4.34 -23.35 -4.08
C PRO A 19 5.66 -22.63 -3.77
N GLN A 20 6.39 -22.27 -4.83
CA GLN A 20 7.56 -21.40 -4.71
C GLN A 20 7.11 -20.01 -4.24
N PRO A 21 7.83 -19.37 -3.30
CA PRO A 21 7.51 -18.03 -2.84
C PRO A 21 7.65 -17.07 -4.02
N ILE A 22 6.53 -16.55 -4.52
CA ILE A 22 6.53 -15.59 -5.63
C ILE A 22 7.27 -14.35 -5.15
N GLU A 23 8.43 -14.11 -5.74
CA GLU A 23 9.33 -13.01 -5.40
C GLU A 23 8.82 -11.70 -6.01
N PHE A 24 9.21 -10.56 -5.41
CA PHE A 24 8.85 -9.21 -5.89
C PHE A 24 9.14 -9.02 -7.40
N THR A 25 10.21 -9.65 -7.88
CA THR A 25 10.70 -9.66 -9.26
C THR A 25 9.79 -10.45 -10.22
N ASP A 26 9.11 -11.50 -9.74
CA ASP A 26 8.26 -12.34 -10.58
C ASP A 26 6.92 -11.67 -10.92
N CYS A 27 6.39 -10.83 -10.04
CA CYS A 27 5.23 -9.99 -10.36
C CYS A 27 5.54 -8.96 -11.46
N ILE A 28 6.78 -8.46 -11.49
CA ILE A 28 7.28 -7.57 -12.56
C ILE A 28 7.37 -8.33 -13.89
N SER A 29 7.76 -9.61 -13.88
CA SER A 29 7.95 -10.42 -15.08
C SER A 29 6.66 -11.03 -15.65
N ASN A 30 5.76 -11.55 -14.79
CA ASN A 30 4.56 -12.29 -15.23
C ASN A 30 3.46 -11.44 -15.88
N GLN A 31 3.52 -10.11 -15.79
CA GLN A 31 2.59 -9.24 -16.53
C GLN A 31 2.91 -9.18 -18.04
N HIS A 32 4.13 -9.54 -18.47
CA HIS A 32 4.52 -9.54 -19.89
C HIS A 32 4.00 -10.76 -20.68
N THR A 33 3.65 -11.86 -20.01
CA THR A 33 3.32 -13.14 -20.66
C THR A 33 1.81 -13.42 -20.75
N ALA A 34 1.00 -12.92 -19.80
CA ALA A 34 -0.45 -13.20 -19.76
C ALA A 34 -1.25 -12.58 -20.91
N GLN A 35 -0.72 -11.54 -21.57
CA GLN A 35 -1.41 -10.84 -22.66
C GLN A 35 -1.25 -11.51 -24.04
N ARG A 36 -0.40 -12.54 -24.17
CA ARG A 36 -0.10 -13.21 -25.46
C ARG A 36 -1.03 -14.38 -25.82
N ARG A 37 -1.92 -14.83 -24.92
CA ARG A 37 -2.69 -16.09 -25.11
C ARG A 37 -4.16 -15.94 -25.51
N ARG A 38 -4.72 -14.73 -25.66
CA ARG A 38 -6.16 -14.52 -25.89
C ARG A 38 -6.57 -13.90 -27.24
N GLY A 39 -5.71 -13.93 -28.25
CA GLY A 39 -6.05 -13.41 -29.58
C GLY A 39 -5.74 -14.40 -30.69
N HIS A 40 -6.59 -15.41 -30.88
CA HIS A 40 -6.50 -16.24 -32.08
C HIS A 40 -7.89 -16.73 -32.51
N HIS A 41 -8.56 -15.92 -33.34
CA HIS A 41 -9.34 -16.34 -34.51
C HIS A 41 -10.14 -15.16 -35.06
N GLN A 42 -9.58 -14.40 -36.00
CA GLN A 42 -10.35 -13.95 -37.16
C GLN A 42 -9.42 -13.57 -38.32
N SER A 43 -9.93 -13.86 -39.51
CA SER A 43 -9.21 -14.04 -40.76
C SER A 43 -9.25 -12.78 -41.64
N GLN A 44 -8.20 -12.65 -42.46
CA GLN A 44 -8.13 -12.06 -43.80
C GLN A 44 -7.76 -10.57 -44.02
N ASN A 45 -6.64 -10.47 -44.73
CA ASN A 45 -6.32 -9.62 -45.89
C ASN A 45 -5.84 -8.16 -45.75
N SER A 46 -4.55 -8.03 -46.12
CA SER A 46 -3.93 -7.06 -47.02
C SER A 46 -3.53 -5.66 -46.53
N LEU A 47 -2.21 -5.54 -46.34
CA LEU A 47 -1.31 -4.38 -46.52
C LEU A 47 -1.86 -2.98 -46.23
N LYS A 48 -1.60 -2.52 -45.00
CA LYS A 48 -1.04 -1.18 -44.70
C LYS A 48 0.01 -1.36 -43.60
N THR A 49 1.25 -1.63 -43.98
CA THR A 49 2.30 -2.10 -43.05
C THR A 49 3.18 -1.01 -42.45
N ASP A 50 2.94 0.29 -42.69
CA ASP A 50 3.81 1.34 -42.13
C ASP A 50 3.10 2.27 -41.12
N GLY A 51 1.76 2.32 -41.13
CA GLY A 51 0.98 3.12 -40.18
C GLY A 51 0.63 2.40 -38.87
N GLY A 52 0.62 1.06 -38.86
CA GLY A 52 0.20 0.26 -37.71
C GLY A 52 1.32 -0.06 -36.70
N GLU A 53 2.59 -0.04 -37.14
CA GLU A 53 3.73 -0.26 -36.23
C GLU A 53 4.06 0.97 -35.38
N GLY A 54 3.91 2.18 -35.94
CA GLY A 54 4.01 3.44 -35.20
C GLY A 54 2.93 3.56 -34.13
N ASP A 55 1.65 3.39 -34.52
CA ASP A 55 0.51 3.44 -33.59
C ASP A 55 0.58 2.39 -32.47
N ARG A 56 1.09 1.20 -32.77
CA ARG A 56 1.31 0.15 -31.76
C ARG A 56 2.47 0.46 -30.80
N ARG A 57 3.56 1.06 -31.28
CA ARG A 57 4.67 1.49 -30.42
C ARG A 57 4.25 2.65 -29.52
N ASP A 58 3.52 3.61 -30.05
CA ASP A 58 3.01 4.76 -29.31
C ASP A 58 1.99 4.35 -28.23
N SER A 59 1.08 3.42 -28.54
CA SER A 59 0.11 2.89 -27.56
C SER A 59 0.76 2.08 -26.44
N LEU A 60 1.78 1.25 -26.76
CA LEU A 60 2.57 0.56 -25.75
C LEU A 60 3.32 1.54 -24.85
N GLN A 61 3.94 2.56 -25.44
CA GLN A 61 4.68 3.56 -24.68
C GLN A 61 3.77 4.33 -23.72
N ARG A 62 2.59 4.79 -24.17
CA ARG A 62 1.59 5.44 -23.31
C ARG A 62 1.14 4.53 -22.16
N THR A 63 0.96 3.24 -22.42
CA THR A 63 0.56 2.27 -21.39
C THR A 63 1.66 2.09 -20.34
N LEU A 64 2.92 2.05 -20.77
CA LEU A 64 4.06 1.94 -19.86
C LEU A 64 4.26 3.21 -19.03
N GLU A 65 4.12 4.38 -19.64
CA GLU A 65 4.17 5.68 -18.94
C GLU A 65 3.07 5.82 -17.90
N ALA A 66 1.83 5.41 -18.23
CA ALA A 66 0.72 5.38 -17.30
C ALA A 66 0.99 4.45 -16.12
N ARG A 67 1.49 3.23 -16.38
CA ARG A 67 1.86 2.29 -15.31
C ARG A 67 2.99 2.81 -14.44
N GLN A 68 4.05 3.37 -15.01
CA GLN A 68 5.14 3.96 -14.23
C GLN A 68 4.67 5.10 -13.34
N SER A 69 3.76 5.94 -13.84
CA SER A 69 3.20 7.05 -13.08
C SER A 69 2.36 6.55 -11.90
N GLN A 70 1.53 5.52 -12.12
CA GLN A 70 0.76 4.85 -11.06
C GLN A 70 1.69 4.25 -9.99
N TRP A 71 2.75 3.56 -10.40
CA TRP A 71 3.73 2.98 -9.47
C TRP A 71 4.45 4.03 -8.63
N LYS A 72 4.85 5.15 -9.24
CA LYS A 72 5.49 6.26 -8.52
C LYS A 72 4.56 6.80 -7.43
N ARG A 73 3.28 7.02 -7.74
CA ARG A 73 2.26 7.48 -6.79
C ARG A 73 2.09 6.50 -5.62
N ILE A 74 1.99 5.20 -5.92
CA ILE A 74 1.88 4.15 -4.88
C ILE A 74 3.11 4.16 -3.97
N MET A 75 4.32 4.27 -4.54
CA MET A 75 5.56 4.31 -3.75
C MET A 75 5.68 5.58 -2.91
N LEU A 76 5.31 6.74 -3.45
CA LEU A 76 5.27 7.99 -2.71
C LEU A 76 4.29 7.90 -1.53
N LEU A 77 3.11 7.32 -1.75
CA LEU A 77 2.11 7.09 -0.70
C LEU A 77 2.63 6.16 0.40
N VAL A 78 3.22 5.01 0.03
CA VAL A 78 3.79 4.05 0.98
C VAL A 78 4.89 4.70 1.83
N VAL A 79 5.81 5.43 1.19
CA VAL A 79 6.92 6.11 1.88
C VAL A 79 6.37 7.20 2.80
N ALA A 80 5.42 8.01 2.32
CA ALA A 80 4.82 9.09 3.11
C ALA A 80 4.15 8.57 4.38
N ILE A 81 3.30 7.55 4.25
CA ILE A 81 2.61 6.92 5.40
C ILE A 81 3.64 6.33 6.36
N THR A 82 4.63 5.59 5.84
CA THR A 82 5.69 5.01 6.67
C THR A 82 6.46 6.08 7.45
N VAL A 83 6.78 7.22 6.83
CA VAL A 83 7.49 8.32 7.51
C VAL A 83 6.60 9.02 8.53
N HIS A 84 5.29 9.13 8.28
CA HIS A 84 4.34 9.73 9.21
C HIS A 84 4.15 8.92 10.50
N ASN A 85 4.20 7.60 10.38
CA ASN A 85 4.08 6.68 11.51
C ASN A 85 5.25 6.77 12.50
N ILE A 86 6.37 7.39 12.10
CA ILE A 86 7.55 7.57 12.97
C ILE A 86 7.24 8.57 14.11
N PRO A 87 6.84 9.82 13.82
CA PRO A 87 6.37 10.76 14.85
C PRO A 87 5.23 10.23 15.73
N GLU A 88 4.26 9.51 15.15
CA GLU A 88 3.15 8.94 15.91
C GLU A 88 3.63 7.88 16.91
N GLY A 89 4.48 6.95 16.45
CA GLY A 89 5.10 5.96 17.32
C GLY A 89 5.90 6.62 18.45
N LEU A 90 6.75 7.60 18.11
CA LEU A 90 7.49 8.36 19.13
C LEU A 90 6.55 9.05 20.13
N ALA A 91 5.44 9.62 19.69
CA ALA A 91 4.47 10.29 20.56
C ALA A 91 3.82 9.31 21.55
N VAL A 92 3.38 8.14 21.08
CA VAL A 92 2.86 7.05 21.94
C VAL A 92 3.92 6.61 22.96
N GLY A 93 5.15 6.39 22.49
CA GLY A 93 6.29 5.98 23.32
C GLY A 93 6.59 6.98 24.43
N VAL A 94 6.73 8.26 24.07
CA VAL A 94 7.00 9.35 25.01
C VAL A 94 5.87 9.49 26.03
N ALA A 95 4.61 9.36 25.61
CA ALA A 95 3.46 9.42 26.50
C ALA A 95 3.50 8.31 27.57
N PHE A 96 3.80 7.06 27.18
CA PHE A 96 3.94 5.95 28.13
C PHE A 96 5.20 6.05 28.99
N GLY A 97 6.33 6.49 28.43
CA GLY A 97 7.57 6.69 29.18
C GLY A 97 7.46 7.79 30.24
N ALA A 98 6.76 8.88 29.92
CA ALA A 98 6.45 9.96 30.87
C ALA A 98 5.46 9.50 31.96
N ALA A 99 4.46 8.68 31.60
CA ALA A 99 3.49 8.11 32.54
C ALA A 99 4.12 7.12 33.53
N ALA A 100 5.21 6.44 33.15
CA ALA A 100 5.96 5.58 34.06
C ALA A 100 6.76 6.36 35.12
N SER A 101 7.05 7.64 34.86
CA SER A 101 7.96 8.47 35.67
C SER A 101 7.25 9.55 36.50
N SER A 102 5.97 9.82 36.25
CA SER A 102 5.24 10.92 36.88
C SER A 102 3.78 10.56 37.19
N SER A 103 3.26 10.99 38.35
CA SER A 103 1.88 10.74 38.79
C SER A 103 0.83 11.64 38.15
N GLN A 104 1.26 12.61 37.33
CA GLN A 104 0.43 13.67 36.76
C GLN A 104 0.15 13.48 35.26
N ALA A 105 1.03 12.78 34.54
CA ALA A 105 0.78 12.27 33.19
C ALA A 105 0.11 10.91 33.29
N SER A 106 -1.22 10.94 33.44
CA SER A 106 -2.02 9.74 33.69
C SER A 106 -1.77 8.67 32.63
N PHE A 107 -1.46 7.44 33.05
CA PHE A 107 -1.51 6.22 32.22
C PHE A 107 -2.78 6.17 31.35
N GLN A 108 -3.87 6.75 31.84
CA GLN A 108 -5.13 6.91 31.15
C GLN A 108 -5.03 7.78 29.88
N SER A 109 -4.30 8.91 29.90
CA SER A 109 -4.08 9.77 28.72
C SER A 109 -3.17 9.08 27.70
N ALA A 110 -2.07 8.46 28.13
CA ALA A 110 -1.20 7.68 27.25
C ALA A 110 -1.95 6.50 26.58
N ARG A 111 -2.81 5.82 27.34
CA ARG A 111 -3.68 4.76 26.82
C ARG A 111 -4.68 5.29 25.80
N ASN A 112 -5.35 6.41 26.10
CA ASN A 112 -6.36 6.94 25.18
C ASN A 112 -5.70 7.45 23.89
N LEU A 113 -4.53 8.11 23.97
CA LEU A 113 -3.72 8.49 22.81
C LEU A 113 -3.36 7.28 21.94
N ALA A 114 -2.86 6.20 22.54
CA ALA A 114 -2.51 4.98 21.82
C ALA A 114 -3.73 4.30 21.18
N LEU A 115 -4.90 4.38 21.81
CA LEU A 115 -6.14 3.90 21.19
C LEU A 115 -6.57 4.79 20.02
N GLY A 116 -6.43 6.12 20.14
CA GLY A 116 -6.71 7.05 19.05
C GLY A 116 -5.86 6.76 17.82
N ILE A 117 -4.54 6.69 18.01
CA ILE A 117 -3.56 6.38 16.96
C ILE A 117 -3.82 4.97 16.39
N GLY A 118 -4.06 3.97 17.25
CA GLY A 118 -4.38 2.62 16.81
C GLY A 118 -5.62 2.52 15.91
N ILE A 119 -6.64 3.37 16.11
CA ILE A 119 -7.85 3.38 15.29
C ILE A 119 -7.61 4.02 13.92
N GLN A 120 -6.87 5.12 13.83
CA GLN A 120 -6.56 5.79 12.54
C GLN A 120 -5.61 4.96 11.65
N ASN A 121 -4.76 4.14 12.26
CA ASN A 121 -3.84 3.26 11.53
C ASN A 121 -4.55 2.24 10.63
N PHE A 122 -5.78 1.86 10.98
CA PHE A 122 -6.53 0.92 10.15
C PHE A 122 -6.91 1.53 8.79
N PRO A 123 -7.58 2.71 8.73
CA PRO A 123 -7.72 3.47 7.49
C PRO A 123 -6.41 3.70 6.72
N GLU A 124 -5.30 4.00 7.40
CA GLU A 124 -4.00 4.24 6.76
C GLU A 124 -3.40 2.98 6.14
N GLY A 125 -3.44 1.85 6.85
CA GLY A 125 -3.02 0.56 6.32
C GLY A 125 -3.86 0.13 5.11
N LEU A 126 -5.15 0.46 5.09
CA LEU A 126 -6.01 0.28 3.92
C LEU A 126 -5.64 1.21 2.77
N ALA A 127 -5.26 2.46 3.06
CA ALA A 127 -4.81 3.43 2.06
C ALA A 127 -3.54 2.96 1.33
N VAL A 128 -2.68 2.16 1.98
CA VAL A 128 -1.55 1.47 1.32
C VAL A 128 -1.99 0.20 0.58
N SER A 129 -2.86 -0.59 1.21
CA SER A 129 -3.24 -1.91 0.70
C SER A 129 -4.07 -1.85 -0.58
N LEU A 130 -5.03 -0.92 -0.68
CA LEU A 130 -5.95 -0.86 -1.82
C LEU A 130 -5.25 -0.47 -3.13
N PRO A 131 -4.36 0.53 -3.18
CA PRO A 131 -3.59 0.85 -4.38
C PRO A 131 -2.60 -0.25 -4.80
N LEU A 132 -1.99 -0.96 -3.84
CA LEU A 132 -1.15 -2.12 -4.17
C LEU A 132 -1.99 -3.25 -4.78
N GLN A 133 -3.19 -3.50 -4.25
CA GLN A 133 -4.10 -4.47 -4.86
C GLN A 133 -4.51 -4.05 -6.28
N SER A 134 -4.83 -2.78 -6.51
CA SER A 134 -5.21 -2.28 -7.84
C SER A 134 -4.04 -2.33 -8.85
N ALA A 135 -2.80 -2.24 -8.38
CA ALA A 135 -1.60 -2.45 -9.20
C ALA A 135 -1.34 -3.92 -9.59
N GLY A 136 -2.10 -4.87 -9.02
CA GLY A 136 -2.08 -6.28 -9.39
C GLY A 136 -1.46 -7.23 -8.37
N PHE A 137 -1.16 -6.77 -7.14
CA PHE A 137 -0.78 -7.67 -6.05
C PHE A 137 -2.00 -8.46 -5.54
N SER A 138 -1.74 -9.66 -4.99
CA SER A 138 -2.80 -10.43 -4.34
C SER A 138 -3.28 -9.72 -3.07
N VAL A 139 -4.56 -9.90 -2.74
CA VAL A 139 -5.20 -9.28 -1.56
C VAL A 139 -4.35 -9.45 -0.30
N TRP A 140 -3.84 -10.66 -0.08
CA TRP A 140 -3.04 -10.98 1.11
C TRP A 140 -1.69 -10.27 1.12
N ARG A 141 -1.02 -10.12 -0.03
CA ARG A 141 0.23 -9.38 -0.13
C ARG A 141 0.02 -7.91 0.12
N SER A 142 -0.99 -7.32 -0.50
CA SER A 142 -1.29 -5.91 -0.32
C SER A 142 -1.61 -5.60 1.14
N PHE A 143 -2.39 -6.46 1.79
CA PHE A 143 -2.65 -6.38 3.23
C PHE A 143 -1.37 -6.43 4.06
N TRP A 144 -0.48 -7.40 3.79
CA TRP A 144 0.81 -7.49 4.50
C TRP A 144 1.67 -6.25 4.30
N TYR A 145 1.73 -5.67 3.10
CA TYR A 145 2.45 -4.43 2.87
C TYR A 145 1.85 -3.25 3.63
N GLY A 146 0.51 -3.16 3.74
CA GLY A 146 -0.14 -2.16 4.58
C GLY A 146 0.20 -2.31 6.07
N GLN A 147 0.25 -3.54 6.58
CA GLN A 147 0.69 -3.79 7.96
C GLN A 147 2.18 -3.48 8.16
N LEU A 148 3.02 -3.81 7.18
CA LEU A 148 4.46 -3.52 7.21
C LEU A 148 4.74 -2.02 7.28
N SER A 149 3.97 -1.18 6.57
CA SER A 149 4.10 0.28 6.69
C SER A 149 3.74 0.79 8.09
N GLY A 150 2.84 0.12 8.81
CA GLY A 150 2.50 0.44 10.20
C GLY A 150 3.50 -0.08 11.23
N MET A 151 4.30 -1.09 10.90
CA MET A 151 5.20 -1.75 11.87
C MET A 151 6.36 -0.87 12.36
N VAL A 152 6.59 0.28 11.72
CA VAL A 152 7.55 1.28 12.22
C VAL A 152 7.08 1.93 13.53
N GLU A 153 5.77 2.06 13.74
CA GLU A 153 5.21 2.71 14.92
C GLU A 153 5.59 2.00 16.23
N PRO A 154 5.43 0.67 16.42
CA PRO A 154 5.86 0.02 17.66
C PRO A 154 7.37 0.10 17.87
N VAL A 155 8.17 0.11 16.80
CA VAL A 155 9.63 0.27 16.89
C VAL A 155 9.97 1.65 17.47
N PHE A 156 9.40 2.70 16.88
CA PHE A 156 9.62 4.07 17.34
C PHE A 156 8.91 4.39 18.66
N GLY A 157 7.83 3.68 19.01
CA GLY A 157 7.20 3.73 20.32
C GLY A 157 8.08 3.19 21.43
N VAL A 158 8.76 2.06 21.20
CA VAL A 158 9.76 1.57 22.17
C VAL A 158 10.91 2.57 22.30
N LEU A 159 11.41 3.11 21.17
CA LEU A 159 12.47 4.13 21.20
C LEU A 159 12.05 5.41 21.94
N GLY A 160 10.83 5.89 21.71
CA GLY A 160 10.27 7.07 22.39
C GLY A 160 10.12 6.84 23.89
N ALA A 161 9.72 5.64 24.31
CA ALA A 161 9.56 5.28 25.71
C ALA A 161 10.90 5.20 26.46
N VAL A 162 11.99 4.76 25.82
CA VAL A 162 13.32 4.71 26.45
C VAL A 162 14.06 6.04 26.38
N ALA A 163 13.79 6.87 25.38
CA ALA A 163 14.52 8.11 25.10
C ALA A 163 13.68 9.38 25.33
N VAL A 164 12.75 9.36 26.31
CA VAL A 164 11.79 10.44 26.59
C VAL A 164 12.45 11.83 26.62
N ALA A 165 13.55 11.99 27.37
CA ALA A 165 14.21 13.27 27.55
C ALA A 165 14.79 13.85 26.24
N ALA A 166 15.17 12.99 25.29
CA ALA A 166 15.67 13.41 23.97
C ALA A 166 14.53 13.59 22.96
N ALA A 167 13.50 12.75 23.02
CA ALA A 167 12.39 12.75 22.08
C ALA A 167 11.39 13.90 22.33
N GLN A 168 11.08 14.21 23.60
CA GLN A 168 10.08 15.20 23.96
C GLN A 168 10.29 16.60 23.34
N PRO A 169 11.49 17.20 23.34
CA PRO A 169 11.70 18.50 22.67
C PRO A 169 11.70 18.40 21.14
N ALA A 170 12.00 17.23 20.56
CA ALA A 170 12.02 17.02 19.12
C ALA A 170 10.63 16.73 18.53
N LEU A 171 9.71 16.18 19.34
CA LEU A 171 8.38 15.75 18.92
C LEU A 171 7.56 16.82 18.19
N PRO A 172 7.44 18.07 18.66
CA PRO A 172 6.62 19.08 17.99
C PRO A 172 7.11 19.36 16.55
N TYR A 173 8.42 19.36 16.34
CA TYR A 173 9.02 19.56 15.03
C TYR A 173 8.82 18.34 14.13
N ALA A 174 8.98 17.14 14.70
CA ALA A 174 8.75 15.89 13.99
C ALA A 174 7.29 15.75 13.53
N LEU A 175 6.33 16.02 14.43
CA LEU A 175 4.89 16.00 14.15
C LEU A 175 4.50 17.08 13.13
N ALA A 176 5.02 18.31 13.24
CA ALA A 176 4.76 19.37 12.28
C ALA A 176 5.28 19.02 10.87
N PHE A 177 6.48 18.43 10.79
CA PHE A 177 7.03 17.93 9.53
C PHE A 177 6.16 16.81 8.94
N ALA A 178 5.76 15.83 9.76
CA ALA A 178 4.88 14.74 9.37
C ALA A 178 3.53 15.24 8.82
N ALA A 179 2.92 16.20 9.52
CA ALA A 179 1.65 16.80 9.12
C ALA A 179 1.78 17.51 7.76
N GLY A 180 2.85 18.28 7.56
CA GLY A 180 3.12 18.95 6.28
C GLY A 180 3.31 17.95 5.14
N ALA A 181 4.05 16.87 5.36
CA ALA A 181 4.26 15.81 4.37
C ALA A 181 2.93 15.11 3.99
N MET A 182 2.07 14.81 4.96
CA MET A 182 0.77 14.18 4.68
C MET A 182 -0.19 15.12 3.96
N ILE A 183 -0.20 16.42 4.28
CA ILE A 183 -0.97 17.41 3.52
C ILE A 183 -0.52 17.43 2.05
N TYR A 184 0.80 17.43 1.78
CA TYR A 184 1.33 17.40 0.42
C TYR A 184 0.87 16.15 -0.34
N VAL A 185 1.02 14.96 0.25
CA VAL A 185 0.63 13.68 -0.38
C VAL A 185 -0.87 13.61 -0.64
N VAL A 186 -1.69 14.08 0.30
CA VAL A 186 -3.15 14.11 0.11
C VAL A 186 -3.54 15.07 -1.02
N ALA A 187 -2.92 16.26 -1.06
CA ALA A 187 -3.25 17.31 -2.02
C ALA A 187 -2.73 17.04 -3.44
N ASP A 188 -1.51 16.51 -3.59
CA ASP A 188 -0.82 16.34 -4.87
C ASP A 188 -1.07 14.95 -5.49
N ASP A 189 -1.27 13.93 -4.66
CA ASP A 189 -1.49 12.55 -5.13
C ASP A 189 -2.96 12.10 -4.92
N ILE A 190 -3.45 12.03 -3.68
CA ILE A 190 -4.72 11.34 -3.38
C ILE A 190 -5.94 12.05 -3.98
N ILE A 191 -6.09 13.36 -3.75
CA ILE A 191 -7.25 14.13 -4.24
C ILE A 191 -7.28 14.17 -5.79
N PRO A 192 -6.17 14.48 -6.49
CA PRO A 192 -6.15 14.45 -7.95
C PRO A 192 -6.45 13.07 -8.53
N GLU A 193 -5.92 12.00 -7.93
CA GLU A 193 -6.16 10.62 -8.38
C GLU A 193 -7.65 10.23 -8.27
N ALA A 194 -8.28 10.56 -7.15
CA ALA A 194 -9.69 10.26 -6.93
C ALA A 194 -10.60 11.04 -7.91
N ASN A 195 -10.21 12.27 -8.27
CA ASN A 195 -10.90 13.07 -9.28
C ASN A 195 -10.68 12.53 -10.71
N ALA A 196 -9.46 12.13 -11.05
CA ALA A 196 -9.12 11.54 -12.35
C ALA A 196 -9.87 10.21 -12.60
N SER A 197 -10.18 9.48 -11.54
CA SER A 197 -10.96 8.23 -11.58
C SER A 197 -12.48 8.44 -11.79
N GLY A 198 -12.93 9.69 -12.02
CA GLY A 198 -14.35 10.02 -12.26
C GLY A 198 -15.22 10.09 -11.01
N ASN A 199 -14.63 9.90 -9.82
CA ASN A 199 -15.35 9.79 -8.54
C ASN A 199 -15.26 11.05 -7.67
N GLY A 200 -15.01 12.22 -8.26
CA GLY A 200 -14.70 13.45 -7.50
C GLY A 200 -15.70 13.81 -6.40
N LYS A 201 -17.02 13.68 -6.67
CA LYS A 201 -18.05 13.94 -5.64
C LYS A 201 -18.00 12.94 -4.48
N LEU A 202 -17.76 11.65 -4.77
CA LEU A 202 -17.61 10.61 -3.75
C LEU A 202 -16.31 10.82 -2.96
N ALA A 203 -15.24 11.22 -3.62
CA ALA A 203 -13.96 11.55 -3.00
C ALA A 203 -14.10 12.72 -2.01
N THR A 204 -14.80 13.79 -2.39
CA THR A 204 -15.06 14.93 -1.50
C THR A 204 -15.90 14.52 -0.29
N TRP A 205 -17.00 13.79 -0.49
CA TRP A 205 -17.81 13.30 0.63
C TRP A 205 -17.03 12.34 1.54
N GLY A 206 -16.24 11.44 0.96
CA GLY A 206 -15.37 10.54 1.71
C GLY A 206 -14.32 11.30 2.53
N CYS A 207 -13.72 12.35 1.96
CA CYS A 207 -12.79 13.23 2.66
C CYS A 207 -13.46 13.96 3.84
N ILE A 208 -14.65 14.53 3.64
CA ILE A 208 -15.40 15.22 4.72
C ILE A 208 -15.75 14.24 5.85
N VAL A 209 -16.29 13.07 5.51
CA VAL A 209 -16.67 12.06 6.51
C VAL A 209 -15.43 11.53 7.23
N GLY A 210 -14.37 11.20 6.49
CA GLY A 210 -13.11 10.75 7.06
C GLY A 210 -12.49 11.77 8.01
N PHE A 211 -12.47 13.05 7.61
CA PHE A 211 -12.00 14.15 8.44
C PHE A 211 -12.83 14.30 9.72
N MET A 212 -14.16 14.26 9.62
CA MET A 212 -15.04 14.32 10.80
C MET A 212 -14.79 13.15 11.74
N VAL A 213 -14.68 11.92 11.22
CA VAL A 213 -14.41 10.72 12.02
C VAL A 213 -13.07 10.84 12.72
N MET A 214 -12.01 11.26 12.01
CA MET A 214 -10.68 11.43 12.59
C MET A 214 -10.69 12.53 13.67
N MET A 215 -11.31 13.68 13.44
CA MET A 215 -11.44 14.74 14.44
C MET A 215 -12.25 14.33 15.67
N CYS A 216 -13.32 13.54 15.50
CA CYS A 216 -14.08 13.00 16.62
C CYS A 216 -13.25 12.00 17.45
N LEU A 217 -12.40 11.20 16.81
CA LEU A 217 -11.52 10.27 17.50
C LEU A 217 -10.41 11.00 18.25
N ASP A 218 -9.77 11.99 17.63
CA ASP A 218 -8.72 12.80 18.23
C ASP A 218 -9.24 13.57 19.46
N VAL A 219 -10.37 14.27 19.32
CA VAL A 219 -10.97 15.02 20.45
C VAL A 219 -11.60 14.11 21.50
N GLY A 220 -12.12 12.95 21.08
CA GLY A 220 -12.80 12.01 21.99
C GLY A 220 -11.85 11.12 22.79
N LEU A 221 -10.63 10.89 22.28
CA LEU A 221 -9.61 10.03 22.89
C LEU A 221 -8.36 10.82 23.36
N GLY A 222 -8.22 12.10 22.99
CA GLY A 222 -7.17 13.00 23.46
C GLY A 222 -7.45 13.62 24.82
#